data_AF-A0A6L2PFL1-F1
#
_entry.id   AF-A0A6L2PFL1-F1
#
_cell.length_a   1.000
_cell.length_b   1.000
_cell.length_c   1.000
_cell.angle_alpha   90.00
_cell.angle_beta   90.00
_cell.angle_gamma   90.00
#
_symmetry.space_group_name_H-M   'P 1'
#
loop_
_entity.id
_entity.type
_entity.pdbx_description
1 polymer ?
#
loop_
_entity_poly.entity_id
_entity_poly.type
_entity_poly.pdbx_seq_one_letter_code
_entity_poly.pdbx_strand_id
1 'polypeptide(L)' 'MLLKHDSARPHTWLKTQKAVTKLGWTILFHPPHSPQLAPSHFHLFEALANAICGKRFGSNEEVME' A
#
# COMPACT_ATOMS: atom_id res chain seq x y z
N MET A 1 -14.20 -8.35 -6.92
CA MET A 1 -13.52 -7.19 -6.31
C MET A 1 -12.14 -7.07 -6.93
N LEU A 2 -11.65 -5.84 -7.16
CA LEU A 2 -10.33 -5.60 -7.77
C LEU A 2 -9.36 -5.11 -6.70
N LEU A 3 -8.14 -5.67 -6.70
CA LEU A 3 -7.07 -5.27 -5.79
C LEU A 3 -5.92 -4.66 -6.60
N LYS A 4 -5.55 -3.42 -6.28
CA LYS A 4 -4.35 -2.75 -6.81
C LYS A 4 -3.32 -2.63 -5.69
N HIS A 5 -2.19 -3.31 -5.85
CA HIS A 5 -1.05 -3.22 -4.95
C HIS A 5 0.26 -3.22 -5.77
N ASP A 6 1.37 -2.85 -5.14
CA ASP A 6 2.67 -2.85 -5.80
C ASP A 6 3.21 -4.28 -6.02
N SER A 7 4.28 -4.42 -6.78
CA SER A 7 4.91 -5.73 -7.01
C SER A 7 5.97 -6.08 -5.96
N ALA A 8 5.86 -5.60 -4.71
CA ALA A 8 6.86 -5.92 -3.69
C ALA A 8 6.88 -7.44 -3.42
N ARG A 9 8.06 -7.97 -3.04
CA ARG A 9 8.30 -9.42 -2.88
C ARG A 9 7.25 -10.15 -2.02
N PRO A 10 6.75 -9.60 -0.89
CA PRO A 10 5.69 -10.25 -0.11
C PRO A 10 4.37 -10.36 -0.88
N HIS A 11 4.06 -9.40 -1.74
CA HIS A 11 2.81 -9.35 -2.50
C HIS A 11 2.84 -10.20 -3.78
N THR A 12 4.01 -10.41 -4.36
CA THR A 12 4.18 -11.31 -5.51
C THR A 12 4.36 -12.77 -5.11
N TRP A 13 4.48 -13.07 -3.81
CA TRP A 13 4.65 -14.43 -3.34
C TRP A 13 3.39 -15.28 -3.57
N LEU A 14 3.58 -16.54 -3.95
CA LEU A 14 2.49 -17.44 -4.33
C LEU A 14 1.45 -17.64 -3.23
N LYS A 15 1.87 -17.71 -1.96
CA LYS A 15 0.94 -17.81 -0.81
C LYS A 15 -0.01 -16.61 -0.75
N THR A 16 0.51 -15.40 -0.98
CA THR A 16 -0.28 -14.17 -0.98
C THR A 16 -1.26 -14.16 -2.14
N GLN A 17 -0.81 -14.49 -3.36
CA GLN A 17 -1.70 -14.57 -4.53
C GLN A 17 -2.83 -15.60 -4.33
N LYS A 18 -2.51 -16.79 -3.78
CA LYS A 18 -3.52 -17.81 -3.46
C LYS A 18 -4.54 -17.32 -2.44
N ALA A 19 -4.12 -16.59 -1.41
CA ALA A 19 -5.02 -16.02 -0.43
C ALA A 19 -5.96 -14.98 -1.06
N VAL A 20 -5.43 -14.09 -1.91
CA VAL A 20 -6.23 -13.09 -2.62
C VAL A 20 -7.27 -13.74 -3.54
N THR A 21 -6.88 -14.77 -4.29
CA THR A 21 -7.81 -15.54 -5.13
C THR A 21 -8.87 -16.26 -4.30
N LYS A 22 -8.51 -16.83 -3.13
CA LYS A 22 -9.46 -17.48 -2.21
C LYS A 22 -10.51 -16.51 -1.68
N LEU A 23 -10.17 -15.23 -1.54
CA LEU A 23 -11.10 -14.16 -1.16
C LEU A 23 -11.97 -13.68 -2.35
N GLY A 24 -11.77 -14.21 -3.56
CA GLY A 24 -12.52 -13.84 -4.76
C GLY A 24 -12.08 -12.51 -5.38
N TRP A 25 -10.85 -12.07 -5.10
CA TRP A 25 -10.32 -10.80 -5.59
C TRP A 25 -9.42 -11.03 -6.80
N THR A 26 -9.52 -10.14 -7.78
CA THR A 26 -8.64 -10.13 -8.95
C THR A 26 -7.55 -9.09 -8.75
N ILE A 27 -6.29 -9.51 -8.87
CA ILE A 27 -5.12 -8.62 -8.78
C ILE A 27 -4.99 -7.87 -10.10
N LEU A 28 -4.98 -6.53 -10.05
CA LEU A 28 -4.65 -5.70 -11.19
C LEU A 28 -3.15 -5.69 -11.42
N PHE A 29 -2.74 -5.84 -12.69
CA PHE A 29 -1.33 -5.79 -13.05
C PHE A 29 -0.71 -4.46 -12.63
N HIS A 30 0.42 -4.53 -11.92
CA HIS A 30 1.23 -3.39 -11.56
C HIS A 30 2.66 -3.62 -12.04
N PRO A 31 3.22 -2.75 -12.89
CA PRO A 31 4.60 -2.89 -13.33
C PRO A 31 5.57 -2.71 -12.15
N PRO A 32 6.72 -3.39 -12.18
CA PRO A 32 7.75 -3.21 -11.15
C PRO A 32 8.18 -1.76 -10.99
N HIS A 33 8.48 -1.36 -9.75
CA HIS A 33 9.08 -0.06 -9.41
C HIS A 33 8.35 1.15 -9.98
N SER A 34 7.01 1.13 -9.98
CA SER A 34 6.19 2.26 -10.45
C SER A 34 5.37 2.93 -9.32
N PRO A 35 6.00 3.57 -8.31
CA PRO A 35 5.29 4.24 -7.22
C PRO A 35 4.23 5.24 -7.70
N GLN A 36 4.52 5.92 -8.82
CA GLN A 36 3.65 6.93 -9.41
C GLN A 36 2.31 6.36 -9.93
N LEU A 37 2.24 5.04 -10.13
CA LEU A 37 1.04 4.37 -10.65
C LEU A 37 0.12 3.86 -9.54
N ALA A 38 0.57 3.88 -8.28
CA ALA A 38 -0.24 3.47 -7.15
C ALA A 38 -0.99 4.69 -6.59
N PRO A 39 -2.35 4.71 -6.64
CA PRO A 39 -3.14 5.83 -6.13
C PRO A 39 -2.86 6.13 -4.65
N SER A 40 -2.52 5.11 -3.86
CA SER A 40 -2.12 5.26 -2.47
C SER A 40 -0.83 6.07 -2.30
N HIS A 41 0.19 5.82 -3.13
CA HIS A 41 1.49 6.51 -3.05
C HIS A 41 1.42 7.95 -3.51
N PHE A 42 0.74 8.23 -4.62
CA PHE A 42 0.67 9.59 -5.15
C PHE A 42 -0.35 10.47 -4.41
N HIS A 43 -1.47 9.92 -3.95
CA HIS A 43 -2.52 10.78 -3.37
C HIS A 43 -2.53 10.71 -1.84
N LEU A 44 -2.68 9.51 -1.28
CA LEU A 44 -2.87 9.34 0.16
C LEU A 44 -1.58 9.63 0.95
N PHE A 45 -0.47 8.99 0.57
CA PHE A 45 0.79 9.15 1.29
C PHE A 45 1.41 10.53 1.12
N GLU A 46 1.19 11.19 -0.02
CA GLU A 46 1.61 12.58 -0.21
C GLU A 46 0.83 13.55 0.70
N ALA A 47 -0.51 13.42 0.74
CA ALA A 47 -1.34 14.19 1.65
C ALA A 47 -0.98 13.93 3.13
N LEU A 48 -0.74 12.66 3.48
CA LEU A 48 -0.31 12.29 4.83
C LEU A 48 1.05 12.91 5.17
N ALA A 49 2.03 12.82 4.27
CA ALA A 49 3.35 13.41 4.46
C ALA A 49 3.26 14.92 4.74
N ASN A 50 2.41 15.64 4.03
CA ASN A 50 2.14 17.05 4.28
C ASN A 50 1.50 17.28 5.67
N ALA A 51 0.54 16.43 6.06
CA ALA A 51 -0.16 16.55 7.34
C ALA A 51 0.72 16.22 8.56
N ILE A 52 1.74 15.37 8.40
CA ILE A 52 2.67 14.98 9.47
C ILE A 52 4.01 15.72 9.39
N CYS A 53 4.22 16.55 8.37
CA CYS A 53 5.46 17.30 8.20
C CYS A 53 5.75 18.15 9.45
N GLY A 54 6.95 18.00 10.00
CA GLY A 54 7.38 18.75 11.19
C GLY A 54 6.81 18.26 12.53
N LYS A 55 5.93 17.25 12.53
CA LYS A 55 5.44 16.64 13.78
C LYS A 55 6.48 15.62 14.30
N ARG A 56 6.63 15.58 15.62
CA ARG A 56 7.38 14.56 16.35
C ARG A 56 6.41 13.82 17.24
N PHE A 57 6.46 12.50 17.15
CA PHE A 57 5.66 11.60 17.98
C PHE A 57 6.58 10.97 19.02
N GLY A 58 6.15 10.97 20.28
CA GLY A 58 6.89 10.43 21.43
C GLY A 58 6.63 8.96 21.69
N SER A 59 5.53 8.41 21.15
CA SER A 59 5.16 7.01 21.29
C SER A 59 4.40 6.49 20.06
N ASN A 60 4.16 5.17 20.01
CA ASN A 60 3.38 4.58 18.93
C ASN A 60 1.89 4.92 19.05
N GLU A 61 1.38 5.12 20.27
CA GLU A 61 0.00 5.48 20.54
C GLU A 61 -0.33 6.83 19.87
N GLU A 62 0.56 7.81 19.97
CA GLU A 62 0.41 9.12 19.32
C GLU A 62 0.44 9.05 17.77
N VAL A 63 1.03 7.99 17.19
CA VAL A 63 1.04 7.76 15.73
C VAL A 63 -0.25 7.09 15.26
N MET A 64 -0.89 6.30 16.14
CA MET A 64 -2.08 5.51 15.82
C MET A 64 -3.41 6.24 16.11
N GLU A 65 -3.34 7.38 16.81
CA GLU A 65 -4.46 8.26 17.14
C GLU A 65 -4.89 9.16 15.95
#